data_AF-A0AB40AZV4-F1
#
_entry.id   AF-A0AB40AZV4-F1
#
_cell.length_a   1.000
_cell.length_b   1.000
_cell.length_c   1.000
_cell.angle_alpha   90.00
_cell.angle_beta   90.00
_cell.angle_gamma   90.00
#
_symmetry.space_group_name_H-M   'P 1'
#
loop_
_entity.id
_entity.type
_entity.pdbx_description
1 polymer ?
#
loop_
_entity_poly.entity_id
_entity_poly.type
_entity_poly.pdbx_seq_one_letter_code
_entity_poly.pdbx_strand_id
1 'polypeptide(L)'
;MAERRRGEQQEQHPAVDDVMRLLSKSNHDLLIVQRHLESEFQRSYPDHVNPCKIVLRIKKIQEELVSLGEMCRALLAEKQDLIDKARANLVGQRSSLQQLLASSGLPLMSESDDEAYTNLNKVIDEWTLQVRAKTGDEQNAEEDINQMLFSAIVQNN
;
A
#
# COMPACT_ATOMS: atom_id res chain seq x y z
N MET A 1 39.66 -0.63 -80.54
CA MET A 1 38.64 -1.14 -79.61
C MET A 1 39.31 -1.58 -78.32
N ALA A 2 39.45 -0.65 -77.36
CA ALA A 2 39.96 -0.94 -76.02
C ALA A 2 39.32 0.07 -75.07
N GLU A 3 38.09 -0.23 -74.65
CA GLU A 3 37.38 0.60 -73.69
C GLU A 3 37.90 0.34 -72.28
N ARG A 4 38.31 1.46 -71.68
CA ARG A 4 38.75 1.66 -70.32
C ARG A 4 37.74 1.07 -69.33
N ARG A 5 38.13 0.03 -68.60
CA ARG A 5 37.58 -0.26 -67.26
C ARG A 5 38.59 0.21 -66.23
N ARG A 6 38.54 1.49 -65.88
CA ARG A 6 39.33 2.11 -64.83
C ARG A 6 38.41 3.05 -64.03
N GLY A 7 38.35 2.83 -62.72
CA GLY A 7 37.54 3.59 -61.73
C GLY A 7 36.12 3.03 -61.69
N GLU A 8 35.62 2.46 -60.60
CA GLU A 8 35.64 2.99 -59.23
C GLU A 8 35.95 1.85 -58.22
N GLN A 9 37.23 1.62 -57.92
CA GLN A 9 37.56 1.18 -56.57
C GLN A 9 37.46 2.46 -55.73
N GLN A 10 36.35 2.63 -55.03
CA GLN A 10 36.26 3.62 -53.96
C GLN A 10 37.34 3.27 -52.95
N GLU A 11 38.51 3.91 -53.06
CA GLU A 11 39.54 3.89 -52.04
C GLU A 11 38.91 4.51 -50.79
N GLN A 12 38.37 3.66 -49.92
CA GLN A 12 37.87 4.09 -48.62
C GLN A 12 39.04 4.74 -47.89
N HIS A 13 38.84 5.99 -47.48
CA HIS A 13 39.86 6.73 -46.75
C HIS A 13 40.16 5.99 -45.44
N PRO A 14 41.42 5.86 -45.00
CA PRO A 14 41.78 5.06 -43.82
C PRO A 14 41.03 5.48 -42.54
N ALA A 15 40.68 6.77 -42.40
CA ALA A 15 39.82 7.24 -41.31
C ALA A 15 38.40 6.65 -41.35
N VAL A 16 37.85 6.36 -42.54
CA VAL A 16 36.56 5.68 -42.71
C VAL A 16 36.67 4.22 -42.29
N ASP A 17 37.77 3.55 -42.63
CA ASP A 17 38.03 2.17 -42.19
C ASP A 17 38.22 2.07 -40.68
N ASP A 18 38.92 3.03 -40.07
CA ASP A 18 39.09 3.11 -38.62
C ASP A 18 37.75 3.35 -37.90
N VAL A 19 36.91 4.23 -38.45
CA VAL A 19 35.54 4.44 -37.93
C VAL A 19 34.70 3.17 -38.09
N MET A 20 34.76 2.50 -39.24
CA MET A 20 34.02 1.27 -39.49
C MET A 20 34.48 0.15 -38.54
N ARG A 21 35.78 0.05 -38.28
CA ARG A 21 36.36 -0.89 -37.32
C ARG A 21 35.93 -0.57 -35.90
N LEU A 22 35.95 0.70 -35.51
CA LEU A 22 35.51 1.15 -34.19
C LEU A 22 34.03 0.84 -33.96
N LEU A 23 33.16 1.20 -34.90
CA LEU A 23 31.73 0.89 -34.83
C LEU A 23 31.47 -0.62 -34.79
N SER A 24 32.20 -1.40 -35.59
CA SER A 24 32.09 -2.86 -35.57
C SER A 24 32.49 -3.44 -34.21
N LYS A 25 33.57 -2.92 -33.61
CA LYS A 25 34.01 -3.30 -32.27
C LYS A 25 32.99 -2.90 -31.21
N SER A 26 32.53 -1.65 -31.22
CA SER A 26 31.52 -1.16 -30.27
C SER A 26 30.21 -1.95 -30.37
N ASN A 27 29.80 -2.32 -31.58
CA ASN A 27 28.63 -3.16 -31.78
C ASN A 27 28.82 -4.56 -31.17
N HIS A 28 30.01 -5.15 -31.34
CA HIS A 28 30.35 -6.42 -30.70
C HIS A 28 30.35 -6.31 -29.17
N ASP A 29 30.98 -5.27 -28.63
CA ASP A 29 31.05 -5.00 -27.19
C ASP A 29 29.63 -4.82 -26.60
N LEU A 30 28.75 -4.06 -27.27
CA LEU A 30 27.34 -3.91 -26.87
C LEU A 30 26.58 -5.24 -26.88
N LEU A 31 26.86 -6.11 -27.86
CA LEU A 31 26.21 -7.41 -27.97
C LEU A 31 26.66 -8.37 -26.85
N ILE A 32 27.92 -8.27 -26.41
CA ILE A 32 28.41 -8.97 -25.21
C ILE A 32 27.66 -8.48 -23.97
N VAL A 33 27.57 -7.16 -23.78
CA VAL A 33 26.86 -6.56 -22.64
C VAL A 33 25.40 -7.00 -22.62
N GLN A 34 24.71 -6.96 -23.76
CA GLN A 34 23.32 -7.41 -23.87
C GLN A 34 23.16 -8.86 -23.41
N ARG A 35 24.03 -9.77 -23.88
CA ARG A 35 23.96 -11.19 -23.48
C ARG A 35 24.22 -11.39 -21.99
N HIS A 36 25.13 -10.61 -21.42
CA HIS A 36 25.42 -10.69 -20.00
C HIS A 36 24.23 -10.24 -19.16
N LEU A 37 23.62 -9.09 -19.51
CA LEU A 37 22.42 -8.59 -18.86
C LEU A 37 21.25 -9.58 -18.96
N GLU A 38 21.05 -10.20 -20.12
CA GLU A 38 20.01 -11.22 -20.31
C GLU A 38 20.25 -12.44 -19.40
N SER A 39 21.50 -12.90 -19.32
CA SER A 39 21.88 -14.02 -18.44
C SER A 39 21.69 -13.69 -16.96
N GLU A 40 22.03 -12.46 -16.54
CA GLU A 40 21.80 -12.02 -15.16
C GLU A 40 20.32 -11.87 -14.85
N PHE A 41 19.54 -11.35 -15.80
CA PHE A 41 18.10 -11.20 -15.66
C PHE A 41 17.41 -12.55 -15.46
N GLN A 42 17.72 -13.54 -16.31
CA GLN A 42 17.19 -14.91 -16.19
C GLN A 42 17.65 -15.62 -14.91
N ARG A 43 18.87 -15.33 -14.43
CA ARG A 43 19.37 -15.88 -13.17
C ARG A 43 18.65 -15.28 -11.95
N SER A 44 18.36 -13.98 -12.00
CA SER A 44 17.75 -13.23 -10.89
C SER A 44 16.24 -13.43 -10.81
N TYR A 45 15.58 -13.59 -11.95
CA TYR A 45 14.13 -13.74 -12.06
C TYR A 45 13.79 -15.05 -12.77
N PRO A 46 13.16 -16.02 -12.09
CA PRO A 46 12.67 -17.24 -12.73
C PRO A 46 11.70 -16.95 -13.88
N ASP A 47 11.60 -17.84 -14.88
CA ASP A 47 10.77 -17.67 -16.09
C ASP A 47 9.29 -17.33 -15.84
N HIS A 48 8.77 -17.68 -14.66
CA HIS A 48 7.38 -17.44 -14.27
C HIS A 48 7.16 -16.10 -13.55
N VAL A 49 8.21 -15.34 -13.27
CA VAL A 49 8.16 -14.10 -12.49
C VAL A 49 8.50 -12.91 -13.37
N ASN A 50 7.48 -12.13 -13.73
CA ASN A 50 7.68 -10.87 -14.45
C ASN A 50 7.77 -9.71 -13.45
N PRO A 51 8.96 -9.07 -13.27
CA PRO A 51 9.14 -8.00 -12.29
C PRO A 51 8.26 -6.78 -12.58
N CYS A 52 8.04 -6.42 -13.84
CA CYS A 52 7.16 -5.33 -14.21
C CYS A 52 5.71 -5.59 -13.75
N LYS A 53 5.22 -6.82 -13.90
CA LYS A 53 3.88 -7.20 -13.41
C LYS A 53 3.79 -7.16 -11.88
N ILE A 54 4.85 -7.55 -11.18
CA ILE A 54 4.90 -7.45 -9.71
C ILE A 54 4.80 -5.98 -9.29
N VAL A 55 5.61 -5.10 -9.87
CA VAL A 55 5.60 -3.67 -9.55
C VAL A 55 4.22 -3.06 -9.80
N LEU A 56 3.56 -3.41 -10.92
CA LEU A 56 2.19 -2.95 -11.20
C LEU A 56 1.19 -3.44 -10.15
N ARG A 57 1.29 -4.71 -9.71
CA ARG A 57 0.43 -5.26 -8.66
C ARG A 57 0.67 -4.58 -7.32
N ILE A 58 1.92 -4.33 -6.95
CA ILE A 58 2.28 -3.62 -5.72
C ILE A 58 1.69 -2.21 -5.73
N LYS A 59 1.85 -1.46 -6.82
CA LYS A 59 1.26 -0.12 -6.95
C LYS A 59 -0.25 -0.14 -6.79
N LYS A 60 -0.92 -1.09 -7.45
CA LYS A 60 -2.36 -1.26 -7.31
C LYS A 60 -2.78 -1.56 -5.86
N ILE A 61 -2.06 -2.46 -5.18
CA ILE A 61 -2.33 -2.78 -3.76
C ILE A 61 -2.13 -1.55 -2.88
N GLN A 62 -1.09 -0.75 -3.13
CA GLN A 62 -0.85 0.49 -2.38
C GLN A 62 -2.00 1.49 -2.56
N GLU A 63 -2.49 1.68 -3.78
CA GLU A 63 -3.65 2.53 -4.06
C GLU A 63 -4.93 2.01 -3.38
N GLU A 64 -5.19 0.71 -3.49
CA GLU A 64 -6.35 0.06 -2.84
C GLU A 64 -6.28 0.14 -1.32
N LEU A 65 -5.10 0.03 -0.72
CA LEU A 65 -4.91 0.11 0.73
C LEU A 65 -5.22 1.51 1.27
N VAL A 66 -4.83 2.58 0.57
CA VAL A 66 -5.17 3.95 0.94
C VAL A 66 -6.69 4.16 0.93
N SER A 67 -7.34 3.73 -0.15
CA SER A 67 -8.80 3.79 -0.28
C SER A 67 -9.50 2.98 0.81
N LEU A 68 -9.01 1.79 1.13
CA LEU A 68 -9.54 0.96 2.21
C LEU A 68 -9.40 1.65 3.57
N GLY A 69 -8.25 2.26 3.85
CA GLY A 69 -8.02 3.02 5.08
C GLY A 69 -8.99 4.21 5.22
N GLU A 70 -9.29 4.91 4.12
CA GLU A 70 -10.31 5.97 4.11
C GLU A 70 -11.71 5.43 4.43
N MET A 71 -12.10 4.31 3.80
CA MET A 71 -13.39 3.66 4.07
C MET A 71 -13.51 3.20 5.53
N CYS A 72 -12.45 2.62 6.10
CA CYS A 72 -12.42 2.22 7.51
C CYS A 72 -12.55 3.43 8.45
N ARG A 73 -11.86 4.54 8.16
CA ARG A 73 -11.99 5.79 8.94
C ARG A 73 -13.41 6.35 8.88
N ALA A 74 -14.03 6.37 7.70
CA ALA A 74 -15.42 6.81 7.54
C ALA A 74 -16.40 5.90 8.32
N LEU A 75 -16.22 4.59 8.24
CA LEU A 75 -17.03 3.62 9.00
C LEU A 75 -16.90 3.80 10.52
N LEU A 76 -15.69 4.06 11.01
CA LEU A 76 -15.47 4.34 12.43
C LEU A 76 -16.15 5.64 12.87
N ALA A 77 -16.13 6.68 12.04
CA ALA A 77 -16.83 7.93 12.31
C ALA A 77 -18.36 7.73 12.38
N GLU A 78 -18.93 7.01 11.42
CA GLU A 78 -20.37 6.66 11.42
C GLU A 78 -20.76 5.83 12.64
N LYS A 79 -19.91 4.88 13.06
CA LYS A 79 -20.15 4.10 14.28
C LYS A 79 -20.12 4.97 15.54
N GLN A 80 -19.19 5.92 15.62
CA GLN A 80 -19.12 6.87 16.75
C GLN A 80 -20.38 7.75 16.81
N ASP A 81 -20.84 8.27 15.68
CA ASP A 81 -22.07 9.06 15.61
C ASP A 81 -23.31 8.25 16.04
N LEU A 82 -23.39 6.97 15.66
CA LEU A 82 -24.46 6.09 16.12
C LEU A 82 -24.42 5.87 17.65
N ILE A 83 -23.23 5.69 18.21
CA ILE A 83 -23.04 5.57 19.68
C ILE A 83 -23.51 6.85 20.38
N ASP A 84 -23.11 8.02 19.87
CA ASP A 84 -23.46 9.31 20.45
C ASP A 84 -24.98 9.55 20.39
N LYS A 85 -25.62 9.21 19.27
CA LYS A 85 -27.08 9.26 19.12
C LYS A 85 -27.80 8.32 20.08
N ALA A 86 -27.35 7.07 20.20
CA ALA A 86 -27.94 6.10 21.12
C ALA A 86 -27.82 6.58 22.58
N ARG A 87 -26.66 7.12 22.95
CA ARG A 87 -26.41 7.67 24.29
C ARG A 87 -27.30 8.88 24.58
N ALA A 88 -27.37 9.85 23.66
CA ALA A 88 -28.20 11.03 23.81
C ALA A 88 -29.69 10.67 23.96
N ASN A 89 -30.17 9.71 23.16
CA ASN A 89 -31.55 9.25 23.24
C ASN A 89 -31.84 8.55 24.58
N LEU A 90 -30.97 7.63 25.02
CA LEU A 90 -31.17 6.89 26.26
C LEU A 90 -31.14 7.81 27.49
N VAL A 91 -30.19 8.77 27.54
CA VAL A 91 -30.15 9.79 28.59
C VAL A 91 -31.40 10.68 28.55
N GLY A 92 -31.87 11.06 27.35
CA GLY A 92 -33.10 11.83 27.17
C GLY A 92 -34.35 11.09 27.66
N GLN A 93 -34.51 9.82 27.30
CA GLN A 93 -35.59 8.96 27.75
C GLN A 93 -35.58 8.78 29.26
N ARG A 94 -34.41 8.51 29.83
CA ARG A 94 -34.24 8.38 31.28
C ARG A 94 -34.60 9.66 32.02
N SER A 95 -34.16 10.82 31.53
CA SER A 95 -34.47 12.11 32.16
C SER A 95 -35.99 12.38 32.17
N SER A 96 -36.69 12.06 31.08
CA SER A 96 -38.15 12.15 30.97
C SER A 96 -38.85 11.21 31.96
N LEU A 97 -38.39 9.97 32.07
CA LEU A 97 -38.94 8.99 33.02
C LEU A 97 -38.73 9.42 34.47
N GLN A 98 -37.55 9.93 34.82
CA GLN A 98 -37.27 10.44 36.16
C GLN A 98 -38.17 11.63 36.53
N GLN A 99 -38.41 12.55 35.59
CA GLN A 99 -39.36 13.65 35.80
C GLN A 99 -40.78 13.13 36.02
N LEU A 100 -41.23 12.16 35.24
CA LEU A 100 -42.56 11.56 35.39
C LEU A 100 -42.73 10.87 36.76
N LEU A 101 -41.74 10.08 37.18
CA LEU A 101 -41.73 9.41 38.49
C LEU A 101 -41.78 10.43 39.63
N ALA A 102 -40.95 11.47 39.57
CA ALA A 102 -40.95 12.55 40.54
C ALA A 102 -42.32 13.25 40.63
N SER A 103 -42.94 13.53 39.49
CA SER A 103 -44.27 14.17 39.45
C SER A 103 -45.40 13.27 39.98
N SER A 104 -45.21 11.95 39.93
CA SER A 104 -46.18 10.94 40.40
C SER A 104 -45.96 10.51 41.85
N GLY A 105 -44.95 11.06 42.54
CA GLY A 105 -44.59 10.69 43.91
C GLY A 105 -43.99 9.27 44.05
N LEU A 106 -43.54 8.68 42.94
CA LEU A 106 -42.91 7.36 42.92
C LEU A 106 -41.38 7.48 43.14
N PRO A 107 -40.72 6.42 43.65
CA PRO A 107 -39.27 6.40 43.81
C PRO A 107 -38.54 6.66 42.48
N LEU A 108 -37.48 7.46 42.53
CA LEU A 108 -36.59 7.68 41.38
C LEU A 108 -35.80 6.42 41.07
N MET A 109 -35.60 6.13 39.78
CA MET A 109 -34.76 4.99 39.35
C MET A 109 -33.28 5.27 39.57
N SER A 110 -32.58 4.32 40.21
CA SER A 110 -31.13 4.31 40.38
C SER A 110 -30.41 3.95 39.07
N GLU A 111 -29.13 4.33 38.93
CA GLU A 111 -28.29 3.87 37.81
C GLU A 111 -28.16 2.34 37.74
N SER A 112 -28.20 1.67 38.89
CA SER A 112 -28.15 0.20 38.96
C SER A 112 -29.44 -0.47 38.49
N ASP A 113 -30.56 0.26 38.48
CA ASP A 113 -31.86 -0.30 38.11
C ASP A 113 -32.09 -0.24 36.60
N ASP A 114 -31.25 0.53 35.88
CA ASP A 114 -31.34 0.72 34.43
C ASP A 114 -30.36 -0.22 33.70
N GLU A 115 -30.83 -1.46 33.49
CA GLU A 115 -30.08 -2.50 32.77
C GLU A 115 -29.69 -2.05 31.36
N ALA A 116 -30.54 -1.30 30.66
CA ALA A 116 -30.27 -0.81 29.31
C ALA A 116 -29.12 0.21 29.29
N TYR A 117 -29.10 1.13 30.26
CA TYR A 117 -28.03 2.13 30.41
C TYR A 117 -26.69 1.50 30.79
N THR A 118 -26.70 0.58 31.76
CA THR A 118 -25.48 -0.11 32.19
C THR A 118 -24.92 -1.03 31.09
N ASN A 119 -25.77 -1.70 30.32
CA ASN A 119 -25.35 -2.52 29.18
C ASN A 119 -24.72 -1.65 28.07
N LEU A 120 -25.37 -0.56 27.69
CA LEU A 120 -24.84 0.34 26.66
C LEU A 120 -23.45 0.88 27.04
N ASN A 121 -23.26 1.31 28.28
CA ASN A 121 -21.96 1.80 28.73
C ASN A 121 -20.87 0.72 28.66
N LYS A 122 -21.17 -0.53 29.05
CA LYS A 122 -20.22 -1.65 28.91
C LYS A 122 -19.82 -1.88 27.46
N VAL A 123 -20.78 -1.86 26.54
CA VAL A 123 -20.52 -2.03 25.10
C VAL A 123 -19.66 -0.88 24.55
N ILE A 124 -19.91 0.35 24.99
CA ILE A 124 -19.11 1.53 24.61
C ILE A 124 -17.67 1.41 25.13
N ASP A 125 -17.51 1.00 26.39
CA ASP A 125 -16.20 0.84 27.02
C ASP A 125 -15.38 -0.25 26.32
N GLU A 126 -16.01 -1.40 26.05
CA GLU A 126 -15.38 -2.50 25.30
C GLU A 126 -14.95 -2.04 23.91
N TRP A 127 -15.83 -1.33 23.20
CA TRP A 127 -15.51 -0.81 21.88
C TRP A 127 -14.37 0.21 21.90
N THR A 128 -14.36 1.10 22.88
CA THR A 128 -13.30 2.11 23.07
C THR A 128 -11.95 1.44 23.31
N LEU A 129 -11.92 0.36 24.11
CA LEU A 129 -10.72 -0.44 24.34
C LEU A 129 -10.24 -1.10 23.05
N GLN A 130 -11.13 -1.69 22.26
CA GLN A 130 -10.77 -2.34 20.98
C GLN A 130 -10.22 -1.34 19.95
N VAL A 131 -10.78 -0.13 19.87
CA VAL A 131 -10.27 0.91 18.95
C VAL A 131 -8.88 1.38 19.40
N ARG A 132 -8.70 1.67 20.69
CA ARG A 132 -7.40 2.12 21.22
C ARG A 132 -6.30 1.06 21.09
N ALA A 133 -6.62 -0.21 21.32
CA ALA A 133 -5.65 -1.30 21.18
C ALA A 133 -5.13 -1.44 19.75
N LYS A 134 -5.97 -1.20 18.74
CA LYS A 134 -5.59 -1.31 17.32
C LYS A 134 -4.82 -0.10 16.80
N THR A 135 -5.16 1.10 17.26
CA THR A 135 -4.42 2.33 16.89
C THR A 135 -2.99 2.36 17.47
N GLY A 136 -2.73 1.65 18.58
CA GLY A 136 -1.39 1.57 19.18
C GLY A 136 -0.38 0.74 18.37
N ASP A 137 -0.83 -0.19 17.53
CA ASP A 137 0.03 -1.09 16.74
C ASP A 137 0.46 -0.46 15.40
N GLU A 138 -0.32 0.48 14.87
CA GLU A 138 -0.07 1.08 13.54
C GLU A 138 1.21 1.92 13.47
N GLN A 139 1.66 2.50 14.58
CA GLN A 139 2.90 3.31 14.61
C GLN A 139 4.19 2.48 14.44
N ASN A 140 4.15 1.16 14.64
CA ASN A 140 5.33 0.29 14.51
C ASN A 140 5.41 -0.44 13.15
N ALA A 141 4.34 -0.47 12.36
CA ALA A 141 4.25 -1.33 11.18
C ALA A 141 4.78 -0.67 9.87
N GLU A 142 4.75 0.65 9.75
CA GLU A 142 5.18 1.35 8.52
C GLU A 142 6.70 1.37 8.33
N GLU A 143 7.49 1.41 9.42
CA GLU A 143 8.96 1.41 9.34
C GLU A 143 9.54 0.02 8.99
N ASP A 144 8.81 -1.06 9.29
CA ASP A 144 9.35 -2.41 9.24
C ASP A 144 9.26 -3.03 7.83
N ILE A 145 8.26 -2.69 7.01
CA ILE A 145 8.08 -3.33 5.69
C ILE A 145 9.21 -2.99 4.71
N ASN A 146 9.61 -1.72 4.63
CA ASN A 146 10.70 -1.31 3.76
C ASN A 146 12.04 -1.86 4.28
N GLN A 147 12.31 -1.81 5.59
CA GLN A 147 13.54 -2.39 6.16
C GLN A 147 13.61 -3.90 5.97
N MET A 148 12.49 -4.61 6.11
CA MET A 148 12.39 -6.05 5.92
C MET A 148 12.63 -6.45 4.46
N LEU A 149 12.07 -5.70 3.50
CA LEU A 149 12.32 -5.92 2.07
C LEU A 149 13.78 -5.67 1.69
N PHE A 150 14.41 -4.61 2.21
CA PHE A 150 15.81 -4.30 1.92
C PHE A 150 16.78 -5.24 2.66
N SER A 151 16.46 -5.69 3.87
CA SER A 151 17.29 -6.64 4.63
C SER A 151 17.28 -8.04 4.02
N ALA A 152 16.14 -8.50 3.50
CA ALA A 152 16.02 -9.80 2.84
C ALA A 152 16.83 -9.89 1.53
N ILE A 153 17.01 -8.77 0.82
CA ILE A 153 17.81 -8.71 -0.41
C ILE A 153 19.32 -8.77 -0.11
N VAL A 154 19.76 -8.24 1.04
CA VAL A 154 21.19 -8.17 1.40
C VAL A 154 21.71 -9.49 1.99
N GLN A 155 20.85 -10.31 2.63
CA GLN A 155 21.27 -11.58 3.25
C GLN A 155 21.56 -12.73 2.24
N ASN A 156 21.24 -12.54 0.96
CA ASN A 156 21.34 -13.59 -0.07
C ASN A 156 22.55 -13.45 -1.02
N ASN A 157 23.58 -12.70 -0.62
CA ASN A 157 24.89 -12.61 -1.31
C ASN A 157 26.00 -13.30 -0.54
#